data_AF-A0A1Y1IA72-F1
#
_entry.id   AF-A0A1Y1IA72-F1
#
_cell.length_a   1.000
_cell.length_b   1.000
_cell.length_c   1.000
_cell.angle_alpha   90.00
_cell.angle_beta   90.00
_cell.angle_gamma   90.00
#
_symmetry.space_group_name_H-M   'P 1'
#
loop_
_entity.id
_entity.type
_entity.pdbx_description
1 polymer ?
#
loop_
_entity_poly.entity_id
_entity_poly.type
_entity_poly.pdbx_seq_one_letter_code
_entity_poly.pdbx_strand_id
1 'polypeptide(L)'
;MAVRWQAQGQPAVTDEWLSQAANSRHPPEERPSVRAHRLTGDLRDTRETANMSVVEDFDYWRGKPDLAVAVAAIKALTAVIKRSKATTMMGLEIELKRASEELKEREKSSISLAAGCELFLRFVTRTSALEHEDINAGKERLIERGEQFSEISIKARQTISKVGADFVRDGCTILTHGVSRVVVSLLKLAASQGKHFSVICPEGRPDGKGIQTARELTAVGIPVTLILDTGVAYVMERVDMVLCGAEGVVESGGIINNLGTYQIAVVARAFNKPVYVAAESYKFARLYPLDQRDLPYDPKPVTFAEPLPPNMKVDNPSRDYTPPSCLTLLFTDLGVLTPSAVSDELIQLYL
;
A
#
# COMPACT_ATOMS: atom_id res chain seq x y z
N MET A 1 43.87 -14.68 -24.94
CA MET A 1 43.12 -15.91 -24.64
C MET A 1 41.86 -15.53 -23.87
N ALA A 2 40.74 -15.42 -24.59
CA ALA A 2 39.42 -15.15 -24.04
C ALA A 2 38.54 -16.35 -24.41
N VAL A 3 37.88 -16.97 -23.44
CA VAL A 3 36.94 -18.08 -23.67
C VAL A 3 35.53 -17.56 -23.45
N ARG A 4 34.75 -17.58 -24.53
CA ARG A 4 33.32 -17.27 -24.60
C ARG A 4 32.52 -18.30 -23.80
N TRP A 5 31.55 -17.84 -23.03
CA TRP A 5 30.40 -18.64 -22.59
C TRP A 5 29.15 -18.18 -23.34
N GLN A 6 28.51 -19.11 -24.06
CA GLN A 6 27.26 -18.92 -24.77
C GLN A 6 26.09 -18.96 -23.79
N ALA A 7 25.25 -17.92 -23.80
CA ALA A 7 23.97 -17.92 -23.11
C ALA A 7 22.93 -18.66 -23.97
N GLN A 8 22.33 -19.72 -23.43
CA GLN A 8 21.16 -20.39 -24.00
C GLN A 8 19.88 -19.77 -23.43
N GLY A 9 19.08 -19.18 -24.32
CA GLY A 9 17.61 -19.19 -24.33
C GLY A 9 16.83 -18.66 -23.13
N GLN A 10 16.52 -17.36 -23.12
CA GLN A 10 15.26 -16.85 -22.56
C GLN A 10 14.19 -16.83 -23.67
N PRO A 11 12.90 -17.13 -23.40
CA PRO A 11 11.85 -16.98 -24.39
C PRO A 11 11.60 -15.49 -24.62
N ALA A 12 11.92 -15.01 -25.82
CA ALA A 12 11.59 -13.68 -26.28
C ALA A 12 10.06 -13.58 -26.50
N VAL A 13 9.44 -12.57 -25.91
CA VAL A 13 8.07 -12.16 -26.22
C VAL A 13 8.08 -11.60 -27.64
N THR A 14 7.49 -12.31 -28.59
CA THR A 14 7.39 -11.88 -30.00
C THR A 14 6.19 -10.95 -30.21
N ASP A 15 6.33 -10.02 -31.16
CA ASP A 15 5.36 -8.97 -31.54
C ASP A 15 3.95 -9.49 -31.94
N GLU A 16 3.76 -10.80 -32.07
CA GLU A 16 2.46 -11.42 -32.36
C GLU A 16 1.45 -11.22 -31.22
N TRP A 17 1.89 -11.11 -29.96
CA TRP A 17 0.99 -10.99 -28.80
C TRP A 17 0.30 -9.61 -28.72
N LEU A 18 0.97 -8.55 -29.16
CA LEU A 18 0.42 -7.18 -29.20
C LEU A 18 -0.61 -7.00 -30.33
N SER A 19 -0.50 -7.78 -31.40
CA SER A 19 -1.39 -7.67 -32.57
C SER A 19 -2.78 -8.31 -32.34
N GLN A 20 -2.88 -9.32 -31.47
CA GLN A 20 -4.16 -10.00 -31.17
C GLN A 20 -5.05 -9.21 -30.20
N ALA A 21 -4.47 -8.32 -29.39
CA ALA A 21 -5.23 -7.43 -28.50
C ALA A 21 -5.91 -6.26 -29.23
N ALA A 22 -5.48 -5.94 -30.46
CA ALA A 22 -5.99 -4.80 -31.22
C ALA A 22 -7.24 -5.11 -32.07
N ASN A 23 -7.54 -6.40 -32.36
CA ASN A 23 -8.55 -6.78 -33.36
C ASN A 23 -9.88 -7.33 -32.80
N SER A 24 -10.11 -7.32 -31.48
CA SER A 24 -11.38 -7.73 -30.88
C SER A 24 -12.28 -6.52 -30.56
N ARG A 25 -12.78 -5.86 -31.61
CA ARG A 25 -13.94 -4.95 -31.52
C ARG A 25 -15.10 -5.55 -32.30
N HIS A 26 -16.03 -6.21 -31.60
CA HIS A 26 -17.35 -6.56 -32.14
C HIS A 26 -18.39 -5.48 -31.77
N PRO A 27 -19.43 -5.25 -32.60
CA PRO A 27 -20.47 -4.24 -32.36
C PRO A 27 -21.47 -4.68 -31.27
N PRO A 28 -22.31 -3.76 -30.75
CA PRO A 28 -23.13 -4.04 -29.58
C PRO A 28 -24.39 -4.86 -29.94
N GLU A 29 -24.53 -6.04 -29.34
CA GLU A 29 -25.81 -6.78 -29.30
C GLU A 29 -26.60 -6.44 -28.03
N GLU A 30 -27.92 -6.37 -28.21
CA GLU A 30 -28.94 -6.00 -27.22
C GLU A 30 -28.97 -6.95 -26.01
N ARG A 31 -29.07 -6.40 -24.79
CA ARG A 31 -29.19 -7.17 -23.54
C ARG A 31 -30.65 -7.50 -23.21
N PRO A 32 -31.00 -8.75 -22.89
CA PRO A 32 -32.27 -9.06 -22.24
C PRO A 32 -32.21 -8.70 -20.75
N SER A 33 -33.31 -8.17 -20.23
CA SER A 33 -33.48 -7.71 -18.87
C SER A 33 -33.48 -8.86 -17.85
N VAL A 34 -32.52 -8.86 -16.91
CA VAL A 34 -32.58 -9.70 -15.71
C VAL A 34 -32.45 -8.79 -14.48
N ARG A 35 -33.46 -8.86 -13.61
CA ARG A 35 -33.60 -8.11 -12.35
C ARG A 35 -32.36 -8.26 -11.47
N ALA A 36 -31.59 -7.18 -11.33
CA ALA A 36 -30.59 -7.05 -10.28
C ALA A 36 -31.28 -6.59 -8.98
N HIS A 37 -31.18 -7.42 -7.93
CA HIS A 37 -31.42 -6.98 -6.57
C HIS A 37 -30.42 -5.86 -6.24
N ARG A 38 -30.95 -4.65 -6.03
CA ARG A 38 -30.17 -3.48 -5.60
C ARG A 38 -29.62 -3.71 -4.19
N LEU A 39 -28.31 -3.84 -4.07
CA LEU A 39 -27.57 -3.47 -2.88
C LEU A 39 -26.97 -2.08 -3.13
N THR A 40 -27.84 -1.06 -3.14
CA THR A 40 -27.43 0.35 -3.07
C THR A 40 -27.29 0.72 -1.60
N GLY A 41 -26.09 0.55 -1.05
CA GLY A 41 -25.67 1.24 0.15
C GLY A 41 -25.24 2.64 -0.24
N ASP A 42 -26.17 3.59 -0.12
CA ASP A 42 -25.97 5.01 -0.39
C ASP A 42 -24.92 5.57 0.58
N LEU A 43 -23.74 5.95 0.08
CA LEU A 43 -22.65 6.59 0.85
C LEU A 43 -22.71 8.12 0.73
N ARG A 44 -23.90 8.71 0.67
CA ARG A 44 -24.10 10.15 0.84
C ARG A 44 -24.19 10.46 2.32
N ASP A 45 -23.04 10.67 2.95
CA ASP A 45 -22.93 11.11 4.35
C ASP A 45 -23.32 12.60 4.45
N THR A 46 -24.60 12.87 4.74
CA THR A 46 -25.18 14.21 4.87
C THR A 46 -24.92 14.82 6.24
N ARG A 47 -23.65 14.98 6.65
CA ARG A 47 -23.30 15.82 7.80
C ARG A 47 -22.89 17.22 7.35
N GLU A 48 -23.56 18.22 7.91
CA GLU A 48 -23.10 19.61 7.89
C GLU A 48 -21.76 19.70 8.64
N THR A 49 -20.69 19.63 7.85
CA THR A 49 -19.28 19.70 8.22
C THR A 49 -18.87 21.15 8.54
N ALA A 50 -19.71 21.91 9.24
CA ALA A 50 -19.52 23.36 9.29
C ALA A 50 -18.39 23.83 10.24
N ASN A 51 -17.92 23.00 11.19
CA ASN A 51 -17.00 23.51 12.24
C ASN A 51 -15.98 22.53 12.85
N MET A 52 -15.73 21.36 12.25
CA MET A 52 -14.69 20.43 12.73
C MET A 52 -13.29 20.79 12.20
N SER A 53 -12.26 20.61 13.02
CA SER A 53 -10.87 20.76 12.59
C SER A 53 -10.45 19.66 11.61
N VAL A 54 -9.40 19.90 10.83
CA VAL A 54 -8.89 18.92 9.85
C VAL A 54 -8.47 17.61 10.52
N VAL A 55 -7.94 17.70 11.74
CA VAL A 55 -7.52 16.54 12.54
C VAL A 55 -8.73 15.71 13.00
N GLU A 56 -9.82 16.36 13.40
CA GLU A 56 -11.04 15.65 13.81
C GLU A 56 -11.72 14.94 12.63
N ASP A 57 -11.75 15.58 11.46
CA ASP A 57 -12.22 14.93 10.23
C ASP A 57 -11.35 13.70 9.91
N PHE A 58 -10.04 13.85 9.99
CA PHE A 58 -9.11 12.75 9.74
C PHE A 58 -9.31 11.58 10.70
N ASP A 59 -9.39 11.85 12.00
CA ASP A 59 -9.60 10.81 13.02
C ASP A 59 -10.96 10.11 12.84
N TYR A 60 -12.00 10.84 12.41
CA TYR A 60 -13.30 10.26 12.03
C TYR A 60 -13.19 9.28 10.85
N TRP A 61 -12.57 9.71 9.74
CA TRP A 61 -12.44 8.86 8.56
C TRP A 61 -11.51 7.68 8.79
N ARG A 62 -10.45 7.87 9.58
CA ARG A 62 -9.53 6.82 10.00
C ARG A 62 -10.21 5.74 10.83
N GLY A 63 -11.22 6.09 11.62
CA GLY A 63 -12.00 5.14 12.41
C GLY A 63 -12.80 4.13 11.57
N LYS A 64 -12.98 4.37 10.26
CA LYS A 64 -13.68 3.45 9.36
C LYS A 64 -12.74 2.30 8.93
N PRO A 65 -13.09 1.03 9.17
CA PRO A 65 -12.18 -0.11 9.00
C PRO A 65 -11.72 -0.33 7.55
N ASP A 66 -12.57 0.01 6.59
CA ASP A 66 -12.30 -0.24 5.17
C ASP A 66 -11.38 0.81 4.52
N LEU A 67 -11.25 1.99 5.13
CA LEU A 67 -10.53 3.12 4.55
C LEU A 67 -9.03 3.07 4.84
N ALA A 68 -8.22 3.35 3.81
CA ALA A 68 -6.79 3.54 3.98
C ALA A 68 -6.49 4.88 4.66
N VAL A 69 -5.35 4.97 5.35
CA VAL A 69 -4.92 6.19 6.05
C VAL A 69 -4.78 7.36 5.06
N ALA A 70 -4.16 7.12 3.90
CA ALA A 70 -4.08 8.11 2.82
C ALA A 70 -5.47 8.58 2.33
N VAL A 71 -6.46 7.68 2.26
CA VAL A 71 -7.84 8.04 1.88
C VAL A 71 -8.50 8.90 2.95
N ALA A 72 -8.27 8.59 4.23
CA ALA A 72 -8.77 9.42 5.34
C ALA A 72 -8.17 10.83 5.29
N ALA A 73 -6.86 10.95 5.01
CA ALA A 73 -6.20 12.25 4.83
C ALA A 73 -6.79 13.03 3.65
N ILE A 74 -6.99 12.39 2.50
CA ILE A 74 -7.58 13.05 1.32
C ILE A 74 -9.03 13.46 1.56
N LYS A 75 -9.82 12.67 2.28
CA LYS A 75 -11.18 13.07 2.68
C LYS A 75 -11.19 14.27 3.63
N ALA A 76 -10.25 14.33 4.58
CA ALA A 76 -10.09 15.49 5.45
C ALA A 76 -9.68 16.75 4.65
N LEU A 77 -8.71 16.63 3.74
CA LEU A 77 -8.33 17.74 2.86
C LEU A 77 -9.47 18.18 1.93
N THR A 78 -10.26 17.23 1.42
CA THR A 78 -11.46 17.54 0.62
C THR A 78 -12.51 18.31 1.43
N ALA A 79 -12.67 17.99 2.72
CA ALA A 79 -13.54 18.74 3.62
C ALA A 79 -13.03 20.17 3.85
N VAL A 80 -11.71 20.40 3.88
CA VAL A 80 -11.14 21.75 3.91
C VAL A 80 -11.51 22.55 2.66
N ILE A 81 -11.45 21.94 1.47
CA ILE A 81 -11.85 22.60 0.22
C ILE A 81 -13.33 23.02 0.26
N LYS A 82 -14.21 22.12 0.73
CA LYS A 82 -15.66 22.40 0.87
C LYS A 82 -15.96 23.59 1.79
N ARG A 83 -15.11 23.81 2.80
CA ARG A 83 -15.26 24.89 3.79
C ARG A 83 -14.51 26.17 3.41
N SER A 84 -13.57 26.09 2.46
CA SER A 84 -12.68 27.18 2.10
C SER A 84 -13.43 28.35 1.46
N LYS A 85 -13.21 29.55 2.02
CA LYS A 85 -13.69 30.82 1.48
C LYS A 85 -12.67 31.49 0.56
N ALA A 86 -11.57 30.81 0.22
CA ALA A 86 -10.55 31.35 -0.67
C ALA A 86 -11.18 31.77 -2.02
N THR A 87 -10.77 32.94 -2.51
CA THR A 87 -11.18 33.55 -3.78
C THR A 87 -10.16 33.34 -4.89
N THR A 88 -8.96 32.85 -4.56
CA THR A 88 -7.89 32.53 -5.51
C THR A 88 -7.39 31.10 -5.31
N MET A 89 -6.93 30.46 -6.39
CA MET A 89 -6.32 29.13 -6.33
C MET A 89 -5.06 29.12 -5.46
N MET A 90 -4.28 30.20 -5.48
CA MET A 90 -3.11 30.36 -4.61
C MET A 90 -3.51 30.39 -3.12
N GLY A 91 -4.59 31.09 -2.76
CA GLY A 91 -5.10 31.10 -1.39
C GLY A 91 -5.55 29.71 -0.93
N LEU A 92 -6.24 28.97 -1.79
CA LEU A 92 -6.65 27.59 -1.52
C LEU A 92 -5.44 26.65 -1.34
N GLU A 93 -4.42 26.80 -2.18
CA GLU A 93 -3.19 25.98 -2.08
C GLU A 93 -2.45 26.24 -0.76
N ILE A 94 -2.39 27.48 -0.28
CA ILE A 94 -1.80 27.82 1.02
C ILE A 94 -2.59 27.20 2.17
N GLU A 95 -3.93 27.29 2.14
CA GLU A 95 -4.80 26.66 3.14
C GLU A 95 -4.60 25.14 3.19
N LEU A 96 -4.53 24.48 2.04
CA LEU A 96 -4.32 23.03 1.94
C LEU A 96 -2.92 22.61 2.38
N LYS A 97 -1.88 23.39 2.07
CA LYS A 97 -0.51 23.13 2.56
C LYS A 97 -0.47 23.16 4.08
N ARG A 98 -1.07 24.19 4.70
CA ARG A 98 -1.17 24.28 6.15
C ARG A 98 -1.94 23.08 6.73
N ALA A 99 -3.10 22.74 6.18
CA ALA A 99 -3.88 21.59 6.61
C ALA A 99 -3.08 20.27 6.48
N SER A 100 -2.32 20.10 5.41
CA SER A 100 -1.44 18.96 5.22
C SER A 100 -0.32 18.90 6.27
N GLU A 101 0.29 20.03 6.63
CA GLU A 101 1.33 20.10 7.66
C GLU A 101 0.77 19.74 9.03
N GLU A 102 -0.44 20.23 9.37
CA GLU A 102 -1.14 19.88 10.61
C GLU A 102 -1.42 18.36 10.69
N LEU A 103 -1.82 17.71 9.58
CA LEU A 103 -2.01 16.26 9.52
C LEU A 103 -0.70 15.49 9.66
N LYS A 104 0.39 15.95 9.02
CA LYS A 104 1.73 15.33 9.13
C LYS A 104 2.28 15.45 10.55
N GLU A 105 2.09 16.58 11.22
CA GLU A 105 2.50 16.77 12.61
C GLU A 105 1.72 15.88 13.59
N ARG A 106 0.43 15.65 13.32
CA ARG A 106 -0.42 14.76 14.11
C ARG A 106 0.01 13.30 14.09
N GLU A 107 0.59 12.83 12.98
CA GLU A 107 1.05 11.45 12.81
C GLU A 107 2.38 11.39 12.03
N LYS A 108 3.45 11.87 12.67
CA LYS A 108 4.80 11.99 12.08
C LYS A 108 5.37 10.68 11.52
N SER A 109 4.94 9.54 12.05
CA SER A 109 5.42 8.22 11.64
C SER A 109 4.68 7.62 10.44
N SER A 110 3.54 8.19 10.03
CA SER A 110 2.74 7.65 8.94
C SER A 110 3.23 8.14 7.59
N ILE A 111 4.08 7.34 6.97
CA ILE A 111 4.59 7.61 5.61
C ILE A 111 3.46 7.58 4.57
N SER A 112 2.48 6.70 4.74
CA SER A 112 1.30 6.64 3.87
C SER A 112 0.47 7.93 3.92
N LEU A 113 0.36 8.56 5.10
CA LEU A 113 -0.31 9.84 5.25
C LEU A 113 0.48 10.95 4.55
N ALA A 114 1.80 11.00 4.76
CA ALA A 114 2.66 12.00 4.14
C ALA A 114 2.61 11.92 2.60
N ALA A 115 2.75 10.71 2.05
CA ALA A 115 2.65 10.45 0.61
C ALA A 115 1.28 10.84 0.05
N GLY A 116 0.18 10.45 0.72
CA GLY A 116 -1.17 10.79 0.29
C GLY A 116 -1.42 12.30 0.26
N CYS A 117 -0.91 13.04 1.26
CA CYS A 117 -1.02 14.49 1.28
C CYS A 117 -0.20 15.15 0.17
N GLU A 118 1.02 14.68 -0.09
CA GLU A 118 1.88 15.22 -1.16
C GLU A 118 1.30 14.99 -2.54
N LEU A 119 0.79 13.78 -2.81
CA LEU A 119 0.07 13.46 -4.04
C LEU A 119 -1.15 14.38 -4.24
N PHE A 120 -1.92 14.62 -3.18
CA PHE A 120 -3.08 15.50 -3.24
C PHE A 120 -2.71 16.96 -3.50
N LEU A 121 -1.71 17.49 -2.79
CA LEU A 121 -1.21 18.84 -3.02
C LEU A 121 -0.65 19.00 -4.44
N ARG A 122 0.07 18.00 -4.95
CA ARG A 122 0.59 18.02 -6.31
C ARG A 122 -0.54 18.06 -7.34
N PHE A 123 -1.60 17.29 -7.12
CA PHE A 123 -2.79 17.33 -7.94
C PHE A 123 -3.44 18.73 -7.95
N VAL A 124 -3.52 19.39 -6.79
CA VAL A 124 -4.03 20.77 -6.67
C VAL A 124 -3.18 21.74 -7.47
N THR A 125 -1.85 21.69 -7.31
CA THR A 125 -0.92 22.56 -8.04
C THR A 125 -0.98 22.33 -9.55
N ARG A 126 -1.17 21.09 -10.01
CA ARG A 126 -1.29 20.78 -11.45
C ARG A 126 -2.60 21.31 -12.03
N THR A 127 -3.69 21.16 -11.28
CA THR A 127 -5.01 21.69 -11.67
C THR A 127 -4.98 23.22 -11.74
N SER A 128 -4.33 23.89 -10.78
CA SER A 128 -4.21 25.36 -10.79
C SER A 128 -3.31 25.90 -11.91
N ALA A 129 -2.34 25.12 -12.38
CA ALA A 129 -1.41 25.54 -13.44
C ALA A 129 -1.96 25.38 -14.86
N LEU A 130 -2.83 24.39 -15.09
CA LEU A 130 -3.33 24.05 -16.42
C LEU A 130 -4.62 24.79 -16.81
N GLU A 131 -5.35 25.32 -15.83
CA GLU A 131 -6.71 25.80 -16.03
C GLU A 131 -6.84 27.27 -15.63
N HIS A 132 -7.03 28.17 -16.61
CA HIS A 132 -7.48 29.54 -16.40
C HIS A 132 -9.00 29.58 -16.11
N GLU A 133 -9.45 28.76 -15.17
CA GLU A 133 -10.87 28.59 -14.88
C GLU A 133 -11.33 29.34 -13.62
N ASP A 134 -12.66 29.49 -13.49
CA ASP A 134 -13.30 29.98 -12.28
C ASP A 134 -12.90 29.10 -11.08
N ILE A 135 -12.59 29.74 -9.96
CA ILE A 135 -12.18 29.05 -8.73
C ILE A 135 -13.24 28.05 -8.26
N ASN A 136 -14.53 28.32 -8.49
CA ASN A 136 -15.60 27.41 -8.10
C ASN A 136 -15.54 26.10 -8.88
N ALA A 137 -15.29 26.17 -10.20
CA ALA A 137 -15.09 24.99 -11.04
C ALA A 137 -13.84 24.21 -10.60
N GLY A 138 -12.76 24.92 -10.27
CA GLY A 138 -11.56 24.31 -9.70
C GLY A 138 -11.84 23.57 -8.38
N LYS A 139 -12.57 24.18 -7.45
CA LYS A 139 -12.97 23.53 -6.17
C LYS A 139 -13.83 22.29 -6.41
N GLU A 140 -14.80 22.36 -7.30
CA GLU A 140 -15.68 21.23 -7.62
C GLU A 140 -14.90 20.04 -8.19
N ARG A 141 -13.97 20.28 -9.13
CA ARG A 141 -13.07 19.23 -9.65
C ARG A 141 -12.20 18.61 -8.57
N LEU A 142 -11.62 19.42 -7.67
CA LEU A 142 -10.81 18.91 -6.57
C LEU A 142 -11.64 18.04 -5.62
N ILE A 143 -12.88 18.44 -5.34
CA ILE A 143 -13.81 17.66 -4.51
C ILE A 143 -14.16 16.33 -5.18
N GLU A 144 -14.56 16.37 -6.46
CA GLU A 144 -14.90 15.17 -7.23
C GLU A 144 -13.74 14.16 -7.21
N ARG A 145 -12.52 14.65 -7.42
CA ARG A 145 -11.30 13.82 -7.42
C ARG A 145 -10.95 13.28 -6.05
N GLY A 146 -11.10 14.08 -5.00
CA GLY A 146 -10.95 13.63 -3.61
C GLY A 146 -11.95 12.54 -3.23
N GLU A 147 -13.19 12.62 -3.74
CA GLU A 147 -14.21 11.59 -3.57
C GLU A 147 -13.87 10.31 -4.36
N GLN A 148 -13.45 10.45 -5.63
CA GLN A 148 -12.99 9.34 -6.48
C GLN A 148 -11.79 8.59 -5.90
N PHE A 149 -10.90 9.27 -5.16
CA PHE A 149 -9.71 8.64 -4.57
C PHE A 149 -10.05 7.44 -3.65
N SER A 150 -11.16 7.52 -2.92
CA SER A 150 -11.62 6.40 -2.08
C SER A 150 -11.97 5.16 -2.90
N GLU A 151 -12.62 5.34 -4.05
CA GLU A 151 -12.94 4.24 -4.95
C GLU A 151 -11.69 3.65 -5.60
N ILE A 152 -10.75 4.52 -6.00
CA ILE A 152 -9.45 4.11 -6.57
C ILE A 152 -8.71 3.25 -5.56
N SER A 153 -8.69 3.63 -4.28
CA SER A 153 -8.03 2.83 -3.23
C SER A 153 -8.61 1.42 -3.07
N ILE A 154 -9.94 1.27 -3.14
CA ILE A 154 -10.60 -0.04 -3.06
C ILE A 154 -10.30 -0.87 -4.32
N LYS A 155 -10.43 -0.26 -5.51
CA LYS A 155 -10.14 -0.90 -6.80
C LYS A 155 -8.68 -1.33 -6.92
N ALA A 156 -7.74 -0.53 -6.39
CA ALA A 156 -6.32 -0.84 -6.37
C ALA A 156 -6.05 -2.15 -5.61
N ARG A 157 -6.63 -2.31 -4.41
CA ARG A 157 -6.50 -3.54 -3.62
C ARG A 157 -7.00 -4.79 -4.36
N GLN A 158 -8.13 -4.66 -5.05
CA GLN A 158 -8.68 -5.75 -5.86
C GLN A 158 -7.78 -6.10 -7.05
N THR A 159 -7.22 -5.08 -7.71
CA THR A 159 -6.31 -5.25 -8.85
C THR A 159 -5.03 -5.95 -8.42
N ILE A 160 -4.42 -5.49 -7.33
CA ILE A 160 -3.23 -6.13 -6.73
C ILE A 160 -3.51 -7.57 -6.33
N SER A 161 -4.69 -7.83 -5.74
CA SER A 161 -5.08 -9.18 -5.35
C SER A 161 -5.15 -10.12 -6.56
N LYS A 162 -5.72 -9.66 -7.68
CA LYS A 162 -5.80 -10.46 -8.92
C LYS A 162 -4.42 -10.77 -9.48
N VAL A 163 -3.58 -9.74 -9.64
CA VAL A 163 -2.22 -9.87 -10.18
C VAL A 163 -1.36 -10.78 -9.29
N GLY A 164 -1.41 -10.58 -7.98
CA GLY A 164 -0.59 -11.35 -7.04
C GLY A 164 -1.10 -12.76 -6.78
N ALA A 165 -2.41 -13.02 -6.96
CA ALA A 165 -2.96 -14.37 -6.82
C ALA A 165 -2.32 -15.35 -7.81
N ASP A 166 -1.94 -14.90 -9.01
CA ASP A 166 -1.30 -15.74 -10.03
C ASP A 166 0.07 -16.28 -9.61
N PHE A 167 0.77 -15.58 -8.71
CA PHE A 167 2.07 -16.01 -8.17
C PHE A 167 1.93 -17.07 -7.06
N VAL A 168 0.74 -17.22 -6.48
CA VAL A 168 0.46 -18.30 -5.52
C VAL A 168 0.31 -19.62 -6.29
N ARG A 169 1.16 -20.59 -5.96
CA ARG A 169 1.14 -21.93 -6.56
C ARG A 169 0.47 -22.93 -5.62
N ASP A 170 -0.08 -23.99 -6.20
CA ASP A 170 -0.63 -25.09 -5.42
C ASP A 170 0.48 -25.82 -4.66
N GLY A 171 0.21 -26.20 -3.42
CA GLY A 171 1.16 -26.83 -2.49
C GLY A 171 2.22 -25.90 -1.89
N CYS A 172 2.21 -24.60 -2.19
CA CYS A 172 3.27 -23.70 -1.70
C CYS A 172 3.09 -23.29 -0.23
N THR A 173 4.21 -22.92 0.40
CA THR A 173 4.26 -22.35 1.75
C THR A 173 4.69 -20.89 1.68
N ILE A 174 3.82 -19.99 2.13
CA ILE A 174 4.02 -18.54 2.06
C ILE A 174 4.33 -18.02 3.46
N LEU A 175 5.40 -17.24 3.62
CA LEU A 175 5.65 -16.49 4.85
C LEU A 175 5.13 -15.06 4.71
N THR A 176 4.34 -14.58 5.66
CA THR A 176 3.82 -13.20 5.71
C THR A 176 4.19 -12.54 7.03
N HIS A 177 4.20 -11.19 7.06
CA HIS A 177 4.57 -10.42 8.25
C HIS A 177 3.62 -9.27 8.53
N GLY A 178 3.26 -9.11 9.80
CA GLY A 178 2.37 -8.06 10.26
C GLY A 178 0.93 -8.19 9.75
N VAL A 179 0.21 -7.06 9.71
CA VAL A 179 -1.16 -6.97 9.20
C VAL A 179 -1.18 -6.13 7.93
N SER A 180 -1.59 -6.75 6.83
CA SER A 180 -1.71 -6.08 5.54
C SER A 180 -3.03 -6.47 4.87
N ARG A 181 -3.91 -5.49 4.71
CA ARG A 181 -5.23 -5.67 4.09
C ARG A 181 -5.12 -6.19 2.66
N VAL A 182 -4.12 -5.74 1.90
CA VAL A 182 -3.91 -6.18 0.51
C VAL A 182 -3.37 -7.60 0.45
N VAL A 183 -2.44 -7.99 1.35
CA VAL A 183 -1.93 -9.36 1.42
C VAL A 183 -3.03 -10.33 1.83
N VAL A 184 -3.83 -10.00 2.86
CA VAL A 184 -4.96 -10.83 3.27
C VAL A 184 -5.99 -10.96 2.15
N SER A 185 -6.31 -9.88 1.44
CA SER A 185 -7.22 -9.90 0.29
C SER A 185 -6.70 -10.78 -0.85
N LEU A 186 -5.40 -10.69 -1.16
CA LEU A 186 -4.72 -11.51 -2.16
C LEU A 186 -4.79 -13.01 -1.81
N LEU A 187 -4.43 -13.38 -0.57
CA LEU A 187 -4.45 -14.77 -0.12
C LEU A 187 -5.88 -15.33 -0.08
N LYS A 188 -6.87 -14.53 0.37
CA LYS A 188 -8.29 -14.93 0.32
C LYS A 188 -8.76 -15.16 -1.12
N LEU A 189 -8.34 -14.29 -2.06
CA LEU A 189 -8.67 -14.47 -3.47
C LEU A 189 -8.03 -15.75 -4.03
N ALA A 190 -6.76 -15.99 -3.76
CA ALA A 190 -6.06 -17.21 -4.19
C ALA A 190 -6.76 -18.48 -3.65
N ALA A 191 -7.18 -18.49 -2.40
CA ALA A 191 -7.94 -19.61 -1.82
C ALA A 191 -9.32 -19.78 -2.49
N SER A 192 -10.03 -18.68 -2.77
CA SER A 192 -11.32 -18.73 -3.48
C SER A 192 -11.23 -19.23 -4.93
N GLN A 193 -10.05 -19.14 -5.54
CA GLN A 193 -9.74 -19.72 -6.86
C GLN A 193 -9.42 -21.22 -6.79
N GLY A 194 -9.53 -21.86 -5.61
CA GLY A 194 -9.29 -23.29 -5.42
C GLY A 194 -7.81 -23.66 -5.26
N LYS A 195 -6.92 -22.70 -4.98
CA LYS A 195 -5.51 -22.99 -4.72
C LYS A 195 -5.33 -23.46 -3.27
N HIS A 196 -4.60 -24.56 -3.09
CA HIS A 196 -4.23 -25.10 -1.79
C HIS A 196 -2.81 -24.66 -1.42
N PHE A 197 -2.65 -23.92 -0.35
CA PHE A 197 -1.35 -23.45 0.13
C PHE A 197 -1.40 -23.31 1.65
N SER A 198 -0.23 -23.19 2.27
CA SER A 198 -0.11 -22.92 3.70
C SER A 198 0.59 -21.59 3.97
N VAL A 199 0.29 -20.99 5.11
CA VAL A 199 0.86 -19.69 5.50
C VAL A 199 1.60 -19.81 6.83
N ILE A 200 2.80 -19.24 6.90
CA ILE A 200 3.55 -19.07 8.14
C ILE A 200 3.53 -17.60 8.52
N CYS A 201 3.09 -17.31 9.75
CA CYS A 201 3.00 -15.96 10.30
C CYS A 201 3.86 -15.85 11.56
N PRO A 202 4.86 -14.97 11.61
CA PRO A 202 5.42 -14.49 12.87
C PRO A 202 4.35 -13.77 13.71
N GLU A 203 4.48 -13.79 15.04
CA GLU A 203 3.54 -13.12 15.94
C GLU A 203 3.48 -11.60 15.75
N GLY A 204 4.60 -10.97 15.36
CA GLY A 204 4.70 -9.56 15.02
C GLY A 204 4.69 -8.66 16.25
N ARG A 205 5.71 -8.81 17.11
CA ARG A 205 5.92 -7.92 18.26
C ARG A 205 6.24 -6.47 17.80
N PRO A 206 5.86 -5.45 18.59
CA PRO A 206 5.16 -5.51 19.87
C PRO A 206 3.63 -5.60 19.77
N ASP A 207 3.03 -5.28 18.62
CA ASP A 207 1.58 -5.11 18.48
C ASP A 207 0.79 -6.44 18.37
N GLY A 208 1.46 -7.56 18.13
CA GLY A 208 0.80 -8.84 17.87
C GLY A 208 0.01 -8.87 16.55
N LYS A 209 0.35 -7.99 15.60
CA LYS A 209 -0.36 -7.84 14.32
C LYS A 209 -0.33 -9.10 13.47
N GLY A 210 0.70 -9.94 13.61
CA GLY A 210 0.75 -11.22 12.90
C GLY A 210 -0.28 -12.23 13.39
N ILE A 211 -0.62 -12.19 14.70
CA ILE A 211 -1.71 -13.00 15.27
C ILE A 211 -3.06 -12.61 14.66
N GLN A 212 -3.29 -11.32 14.44
CA GLN A 212 -4.50 -10.84 13.77
C GLN A 212 -4.62 -11.43 12.36
N THR A 213 -3.56 -11.33 11.55
CA THR A 213 -3.51 -11.92 10.21
C THR A 213 -3.74 -13.43 10.24
N ALA A 214 -3.11 -14.14 11.18
CA ALA A 214 -3.28 -15.57 11.34
C ALA A 214 -4.73 -15.96 11.66
N ARG A 215 -5.42 -15.18 12.53
CA ARG A 215 -6.84 -15.38 12.84
C ARG A 215 -7.72 -15.17 11.61
N GLU A 216 -7.48 -14.09 10.85
CA GLU A 216 -8.27 -13.76 9.66
C GLU A 216 -8.14 -14.79 8.54
N LEU A 217 -6.95 -15.35 8.34
CA LEU A 217 -6.70 -16.39 7.32
C LEU A 217 -7.24 -17.75 7.76
N THR A 218 -7.04 -18.13 9.02
CA THR A 218 -7.60 -19.37 9.60
C THR A 218 -9.14 -19.37 9.52
N ALA A 219 -9.78 -18.22 9.74
CA ALA A 219 -11.24 -18.09 9.65
C ALA A 219 -11.80 -18.38 8.24
N VAL A 220 -10.97 -18.27 7.19
CA VAL A 220 -11.35 -18.59 5.80
C VAL A 220 -10.90 -20.00 5.39
N GLY A 221 -10.37 -20.79 6.33
CA GLY A 221 -9.97 -22.18 6.10
C GLY A 221 -8.57 -22.35 5.47
N ILE A 222 -7.75 -21.29 5.43
CA ILE A 222 -6.36 -21.39 5.00
C ILE A 222 -5.53 -21.95 6.16
N PRO A 223 -4.72 -23.02 5.96
CA PRO A 223 -3.81 -23.53 6.99
C PRO A 223 -2.76 -22.49 7.38
N VAL A 224 -2.75 -22.06 8.65
CA VAL A 224 -1.78 -21.10 9.18
C VAL A 224 -0.97 -21.70 10.32
N THR A 225 0.35 -21.51 10.28
CA THR A 225 1.25 -21.79 11.41
C THR A 225 1.76 -20.48 11.99
N LEU A 226 1.50 -20.24 13.27
CA LEU A 226 2.06 -19.10 14.00
C LEU A 226 3.45 -19.45 14.56
N ILE A 227 4.41 -18.56 14.38
CA ILE A 227 5.78 -18.73 14.91
C ILE A 227 6.21 -17.51 15.73
N LEU A 228 7.27 -17.68 16.52
CA LEU A 228 7.96 -16.55 17.13
C LEU A 228 8.72 -15.74 16.07
N ASP A 229 8.87 -14.44 16.29
CA ASP A 229 9.64 -13.55 15.40
C ASP A 229 11.11 -14.00 15.26
N THR A 230 11.65 -14.66 16.29
CA THR A 230 13.00 -15.25 16.29
C THR A 230 13.09 -16.56 15.50
N GLY A 231 11.97 -17.22 15.22
CA GLY A 231 11.89 -18.50 14.52
C GLY A 231 11.93 -18.40 13.00
N VAL A 232 11.99 -17.19 12.42
CA VAL A 232 11.92 -16.96 10.97
C VAL A 232 13.00 -17.74 10.21
N ALA A 233 14.25 -17.69 10.66
CA ALA A 233 15.34 -18.40 9.99
C ALA A 233 15.19 -19.93 10.08
N TYR A 234 14.66 -20.43 11.20
CA TYR A 234 14.44 -21.86 11.41
C TYR A 234 13.42 -22.45 10.43
N VAL A 235 12.38 -21.68 10.07
CA VAL A 235 11.35 -22.16 9.14
C VAL A 235 11.63 -21.85 7.67
N MET A 236 12.60 -20.99 7.38
CA MET A 236 12.80 -20.42 6.03
C MET A 236 13.07 -21.49 4.96
N GLU A 237 13.69 -22.62 5.31
CA GLU A 237 13.88 -23.73 4.37
C GLU A 237 12.57 -24.28 3.80
N ARG A 238 11.51 -24.29 4.61
CA ARG A 238 10.17 -24.78 4.26
C ARG A 238 9.34 -23.75 3.49
N VAL A 239 9.78 -22.48 3.47
CA VAL A 239 9.07 -21.38 2.81
C VAL A 239 9.43 -21.37 1.32
N ASP A 240 8.43 -21.20 0.46
CA ASP A 240 8.64 -21.07 -0.99
C ASP A 240 8.74 -19.62 -1.43
N MET A 241 8.01 -18.72 -0.76
CA MET A 241 8.03 -17.28 -1.01
C MET A 241 7.67 -16.48 0.23
N VAL A 242 8.21 -15.27 0.32
CA VAL A 242 7.77 -14.27 1.31
C VAL A 242 6.82 -13.31 0.63
N LEU A 243 5.69 -13.02 1.26
CA LEU A 243 4.72 -12.02 0.82
C LEU A 243 4.41 -11.05 1.96
N CYS A 244 4.87 -9.80 1.84
CA CYS A 244 4.61 -8.76 2.82
C CYS A 244 3.83 -7.58 2.22
N GLY A 245 3.27 -6.75 3.09
CA GLY A 245 2.74 -5.44 2.69
C GLY A 245 3.78 -4.35 2.79
N ALA A 246 3.40 -3.14 2.40
CA ALA A 246 4.16 -1.92 2.71
C ALA A 246 3.25 -0.81 3.23
N GLU A 247 3.77 0.01 4.13
CA GLU A 247 3.17 1.29 4.50
C GLU A 247 3.63 2.43 3.60
N GLY A 248 4.86 2.35 3.10
CA GLY A 248 5.40 3.25 2.09
C GLY A 248 6.37 2.53 1.16
N VAL A 249 6.42 2.96 -0.09
CA VAL A 249 7.45 2.55 -1.05
C VAL A 249 8.28 3.79 -1.37
N VAL A 250 9.59 3.69 -1.23
CA VAL A 250 10.51 4.84 -1.38
C VAL A 250 11.06 4.94 -2.80
N GLU A 251 11.70 6.06 -3.14
CA GLU A 251 12.22 6.34 -4.49
C GLU A 251 13.21 5.30 -5.01
N SER A 252 13.98 4.68 -4.11
CA SER A 252 14.92 3.60 -4.46
C SER A 252 14.24 2.27 -4.83
N GLY A 253 12.93 2.16 -4.66
CA GLY A 253 12.18 0.90 -4.77
C GLY A 253 12.21 0.04 -3.50
N GLY A 254 12.86 0.50 -2.43
CA GLY A 254 12.76 -0.10 -1.12
C GLY A 254 11.39 0.14 -0.47
N ILE A 255 11.13 -0.52 0.64
CA ILE A 255 9.84 -0.42 1.34
C ILE A 255 10.04 -0.03 2.79
N ILE A 256 9.04 0.63 3.36
CA ILE A 256 8.95 0.89 4.80
C ILE A 256 7.70 0.18 5.31
N ASN A 257 7.89 -0.66 6.32
CA ASN A 257 6.82 -1.49 6.87
C ASN A 257 7.09 -1.79 8.36
N ASN A 258 6.20 -2.56 8.99
CA ASN A 258 6.36 -3.06 10.34
C ASN A 258 7.78 -3.58 10.63
N LEU A 259 8.30 -3.25 11.81
CA LEU A 259 9.56 -3.77 12.31
C LEU A 259 9.64 -5.30 12.14
N GLY A 260 10.76 -5.78 11.61
CA GLY A 260 11.02 -7.19 11.31
C GLY A 260 10.88 -7.53 9.83
N THR A 261 10.32 -6.63 9.00
CA THR A 261 10.23 -6.85 7.54
C THR A 261 11.63 -6.95 6.94
N TYR A 262 12.55 -6.06 7.34
CA TYR A 262 13.92 -6.09 6.84
C TYR A 262 14.66 -7.36 7.27
N GLN A 263 14.48 -7.79 8.53
CA GLN A 263 15.05 -9.03 9.04
C GLN A 263 14.60 -10.24 8.20
N ILE A 264 13.29 -10.35 7.95
CA ILE A 264 12.72 -11.43 7.14
C ILE A 264 13.30 -11.40 5.72
N ALA A 265 13.38 -10.21 5.11
CA ALA A 265 13.88 -10.07 3.74
C ALA A 265 15.37 -10.45 3.62
N VAL A 266 16.20 -10.10 4.60
CA VAL A 266 17.61 -10.52 4.66
C VAL A 266 17.74 -12.04 4.76
N VAL A 267 16.96 -12.66 5.66
CA VAL A 267 16.96 -14.12 5.82
C VAL A 267 16.47 -14.80 4.55
N ALA A 268 15.36 -14.34 3.95
CA ALA A 268 14.83 -14.89 2.71
C ALA A 268 15.86 -14.85 1.57
N ARG A 269 16.58 -13.72 1.44
CA ARG A 269 17.67 -13.57 0.47
C ARG A 269 18.80 -14.56 0.71
N ALA A 270 19.20 -14.79 1.96
CA ALA A 270 20.24 -15.78 2.29
C ALA A 270 19.85 -17.21 1.89
N PHE A 271 18.57 -17.54 1.93
CA PHE A 271 18.01 -18.83 1.50
C PHE A 271 17.55 -18.86 0.03
N ASN A 272 17.84 -17.81 -0.75
CA ASN A 272 17.40 -17.65 -2.15
C ASN A 272 15.88 -17.77 -2.33
N LYS A 273 15.10 -17.29 -1.36
CA LYS A 273 13.63 -17.24 -1.44
C LYS A 273 13.19 -15.88 -1.98
N PRO A 274 12.26 -15.83 -2.95
CA PRO A 274 11.77 -14.57 -3.47
C PRO A 274 10.96 -13.81 -2.41
N VAL A 275 11.14 -12.49 -2.38
CA VAL A 275 10.41 -11.59 -1.49
C VAL A 275 9.52 -10.68 -2.33
N TYR A 276 8.22 -10.90 -2.21
CA TYR A 276 7.20 -10.13 -2.89
C TYR A 276 6.54 -9.14 -1.95
N VAL A 277 6.25 -7.95 -2.46
CA VAL A 277 5.57 -6.90 -1.72
C VAL A 277 4.26 -6.56 -2.41
N ALA A 278 3.15 -6.56 -1.68
CA ALA A 278 1.89 -6.02 -2.16
C ALA A 278 1.69 -4.60 -1.61
N ALA A 279 1.62 -3.60 -2.49
CA ALA A 279 1.49 -2.20 -2.11
C ALA A 279 0.70 -1.41 -3.15
N GLU A 280 -0.20 -0.55 -2.67
CA GLU A 280 -0.92 0.38 -3.53
C GLU A 280 -0.03 1.54 -3.98
N SER A 281 -0.19 1.98 -5.24
CA SER A 281 0.60 3.04 -5.89
C SER A 281 0.58 4.36 -5.14
N TYR A 282 -0.53 4.69 -4.49
CA TYR A 282 -0.67 5.90 -3.68
C TYR A 282 0.16 5.90 -2.39
N LYS A 283 0.87 4.80 -2.07
CA LYS A 283 1.85 4.72 -0.98
C LYS A 283 3.28 5.02 -1.44
N PHE A 284 3.46 5.37 -2.71
CA PHE A 284 4.77 5.74 -3.24
C PHE A 284 5.13 7.13 -2.72
N ALA A 285 6.23 7.21 -1.98
CA ALA A 285 6.65 8.39 -1.25
C ALA A 285 7.97 8.92 -1.85
N ARG A 286 8.07 10.25 -1.96
CA ARG A 286 9.31 10.95 -2.34
C ARG A 286 10.28 11.02 -1.17
N LEU A 287 10.78 9.86 -0.79
CA LEU A 287 11.70 9.67 0.31
C LEU A 287 12.84 8.79 -0.18
N TYR A 288 14.07 9.06 0.28
CA TYR A 288 15.26 8.29 -0.08
C TYR A 288 16.08 8.00 1.18
N PRO A 289 15.67 7.02 2.01
CA PRO A 289 16.42 6.64 3.19
C PRO A 289 17.70 5.91 2.77
N LEU A 290 18.84 6.33 3.32
CA LEU A 290 20.13 5.69 3.15
C LEU A 290 20.28 4.53 4.12
N ASP A 291 19.78 4.71 5.34
CA ASP A 291 19.78 3.68 6.38
C ASP A 291 18.49 3.68 7.24
N GLN A 292 18.48 2.87 8.30
CA GLN A 292 17.32 2.74 9.21
C GLN A 292 17.06 4.01 10.05
N ARG A 293 18.07 4.87 10.22
CA ARG A 293 18.02 6.06 11.09
C ARG A 293 17.37 7.26 10.39
N ASP A 294 17.29 7.22 9.06
CA ASP A 294 16.60 8.22 8.25
C ASP A 294 15.07 8.12 8.36
N LEU A 295 14.55 7.08 9.02
CA LEU A 295 13.13 6.94 9.30
C LEU A 295 12.71 7.76 10.53
N PRO A 296 11.49 8.33 10.54
CA PRO A 296 10.94 8.97 11.73
C PRO A 296 10.93 7.99 12.92
N TYR A 297 11.57 8.39 14.02
CA TYR A 297 11.62 7.57 15.22
C TYR A 297 10.29 7.63 15.98
N ASP A 298 9.56 6.53 15.96
CA ASP A 298 8.27 6.37 16.65
C ASP A 298 8.28 5.05 17.43
N PRO A 299 8.79 5.07 18.67
CA PRO A 299 8.98 3.87 19.45
C PRO A 299 7.64 3.38 20.00
N LYS A 300 7.43 2.07 19.91
CA LYS A 300 6.26 1.43 20.51
C LYS A 300 6.58 0.86 21.89
N PRO A 301 5.64 0.96 22.86
CA PRO A 301 5.78 0.24 24.11
C PRO A 301 5.97 -1.25 23.87
N VAL A 302 6.94 -1.86 24.55
CA VAL A 302 7.24 -3.29 24.45
C VAL A 302 7.42 -3.86 25.85
N THR A 303 6.80 -5.02 26.08
CA THR A 303 6.85 -5.73 27.36
C THR A 303 7.86 -6.87 27.28
N PHE A 304 8.99 -6.81 27.96
CA PHE A 304 9.94 -7.92 27.99
C PHE A 304 9.54 -8.97 29.03
N ALA A 305 10.08 -10.19 28.89
CA ALA A 305 9.78 -11.29 29.80
C ALA A 305 10.30 -11.04 31.22
N GLU A 306 11.43 -10.32 31.32
CA GLU A 306 12.01 -9.89 32.60
C GLU A 306 11.91 -8.36 32.75
N PRO A 307 11.75 -7.87 33.99
CA PRO A 307 11.76 -6.45 34.26
C PRO A 307 13.11 -5.83 33.92
N LEU A 308 13.08 -4.72 33.19
CA LEU A 308 14.29 -4.00 32.78
C LEU A 308 14.80 -3.12 33.93
N PRO A 309 16.13 -3.07 34.17
CA PRO A 309 16.72 -2.07 35.04
C PRO A 309 16.35 -0.64 34.63
N PRO A 310 16.16 0.29 35.58
CA PRO A 310 15.64 1.64 35.31
C PRO A 310 16.53 2.48 34.39
N ASN A 311 17.82 2.17 34.29
CA ASN A 311 18.78 2.91 33.45
C ASN A 311 19.01 2.27 32.08
N MET A 312 18.32 1.18 31.75
CA MET A 312 18.47 0.51 30.47
C MET A 312 17.60 1.18 29.40
N LYS A 313 18.23 1.60 28.31
CA LYS A 313 17.53 2.19 27.17
C LYS A 313 16.93 1.09 26.31
N VAL A 314 15.66 1.24 25.96
CA VAL A 314 14.96 0.37 25.00
C VAL A 314 14.89 1.10 23.67
N ASP A 315 15.40 0.46 22.63
CA ASP A 315 15.26 0.90 21.25
C ASP A 315 14.29 -0.06 20.55
N ASN A 316 13.12 0.47 20.16
CA ASN A 316 12.05 -0.34 19.57
C ASN A 316 11.27 0.49 18.55
N PRO A 317 11.85 0.79 17.38
CA PRO A 317 11.18 1.56 16.35
C PRO A 317 9.95 0.79 15.83
N SER A 318 8.88 1.49 15.49
CA SER A 318 7.67 0.84 14.99
C SER A 318 7.82 0.27 13.57
N ARG A 319 8.78 0.78 12.81
CA ARG A 319 9.01 0.49 11.39
C ARG A 319 10.47 0.23 11.08
N ASP A 320 10.70 -0.50 10.01
CA ASP A 320 12.02 -0.65 9.40
C ASP A 320 11.97 -0.34 7.89
N TYR A 321 13.13 0.01 7.35
CA TYR A 321 13.37 0.19 5.93
C TYR A 321 13.94 -1.11 5.35
N THR A 322 13.35 -1.64 4.30
CA THR A 322 13.88 -2.79 3.56
C THR A 322 14.45 -2.29 2.23
N PRO A 323 15.77 -2.39 2.02
CA PRO A 323 16.41 -1.96 0.78
C PRO A 323 15.90 -2.73 -0.44
N PRO A 324 15.88 -2.12 -1.64
CA PRO A 324 15.40 -2.74 -2.87
C PRO A 324 16.16 -4.03 -3.22
N SER A 325 17.44 -4.14 -2.83
CA SER A 325 18.25 -5.34 -3.11
C SER A 325 17.78 -6.61 -2.41
N CYS A 326 16.91 -6.51 -1.41
CA CYS A 326 16.29 -7.65 -0.74
C CYS A 326 14.91 -8.01 -1.30
N LEU A 327 14.38 -7.21 -2.24
CA LEU A 327 13.05 -7.35 -2.81
C LEU A 327 13.13 -7.93 -4.22
N THR A 328 12.19 -8.81 -4.55
CA THR A 328 12.12 -9.43 -5.87
C THR A 328 11.16 -8.66 -6.78
N LEU A 329 9.89 -8.53 -6.38
CA LEU A 329 8.85 -7.83 -7.15
C LEU A 329 7.87 -7.11 -6.22
N LEU A 330 7.29 -6.03 -6.73
CA LEU A 330 6.21 -5.29 -6.10
C LEU A 330 4.92 -5.49 -6.92
N PHE A 331 3.88 -6.00 -6.27
CA PHE A 331 2.54 -6.10 -6.82
C PHE A 331 1.76 -4.83 -6.50
N THR A 332 1.42 -4.10 -7.56
CA THR A 332 0.76 -2.79 -7.48
C THR A 332 -0.44 -2.74 -8.41
N ASP A 333 -1.26 -1.71 -8.26
CA ASP A 333 -2.37 -1.41 -9.17
C ASP A 333 -1.90 -0.90 -10.54
N LEU A 334 -0.62 -0.54 -10.67
CA LEU A 334 0.05 -0.24 -11.94
C LEU A 334 0.58 -1.52 -12.63
N GLY A 335 0.51 -2.67 -11.94
CA GLY A 335 1.01 -3.95 -12.39
C GLY A 335 2.14 -4.49 -11.51
N VAL A 336 2.89 -5.45 -12.06
CA VAL A 336 4.05 -6.05 -11.40
C VAL A 336 5.29 -5.22 -11.72
N LEU A 337 5.90 -4.64 -10.69
CA LEU A 337 7.07 -3.79 -10.83
C LEU A 337 8.31 -4.46 -10.25
N THR A 338 9.46 -4.22 -10.88
CA THR A 338 10.75 -4.43 -10.24
C THR A 338 11.06 -3.23 -9.34
N PRO A 339 11.92 -3.38 -8.31
CA PRO A 339 12.29 -2.24 -7.46
C PRO A 339 12.81 -1.03 -8.25
N SER A 340 13.57 -1.24 -9.34
CA SER A 340 14.06 -0.14 -10.19
C SER A 340 12.95 0.61 -10.93
N ALA A 341 11.88 -0.09 -11.34
CA ALA A 341 10.77 0.53 -12.07
C ALA A 341 9.93 1.48 -11.19
N VAL A 342 10.02 1.36 -9.86
CA VAL A 342 9.31 2.26 -8.93
C VAL A 342 9.72 3.71 -9.13
N SER A 343 11.00 3.97 -9.43
CA SER A 343 11.49 5.34 -9.65
C SER A 343 10.85 5.96 -10.89
N ASP A 344 10.73 5.19 -11.98
CA ASP A 344 10.10 5.66 -13.23
C ASP A 344 8.61 5.99 -13.02
N GLU A 345 7.89 5.14 -12.28
CA GLU A 345 6.47 5.38 -11.93
C GLU A 345 6.31 6.59 -11.01
N LEU A 346 7.22 6.78 -10.04
CA LEU A 346 7.23 7.98 -9.19
C LEU A 346 7.44 9.26 -10.00
N ILE A 347 8.33 9.23 -11.00
CA ILE A 347 8.53 10.37 -11.89
C ILE A 347 7.23 10.69 -12.63
N GLN A 348 6.51 9.69 -13.16
CA GLN A 348 5.24 9.88 -13.86
C GLN A 348 4.10 10.36 -12.95
N LEU A 349 4.08 9.94 -11.68
CA LEU A 349 3.06 10.36 -10.72
C LEU A 349 3.24 11.81 -10.25
N TYR A 350 4.48 12.31 -10.23
CA TYR A 350 4.82 13.63 -9.71
C TYR A 350 5.14 14.69 -10.79
N LEU A 351 5.39 14.30 -12.04
CA LEU A 351 5.42 15.21 -13.19
C LEU A 351 4.03 15.37 -13.80
#